data_AF-A0A920QW37-F1
#
_entry.id   AF-A0A920QW37-F1
#
_cell.length_a   1.000
_cell.length_b   1.000
_cell.length_c   1.000
_cell.angle_alpha   90.00
_cell.angle_beta   90.00
_cell.angle_gamma   90.00
#
_symmetry.space_group_name_H-M   'P 1'
#
loop_
_entity.id
_entity.type
_entity.pdbx_description
1 polymer ?
#
loop_
_entity_poly.entity_id
_entity_poly.type
_entity_poly.pdbx_seq_one_letter_code
_entity_poly.pdbx_strand_id
1 'polypeptide(L)'
;MEFWNAHSDDIRNASEVFSVAPELLVAILGVETYYGRRMGSYRVIDSLATLAFAYPPRSEFFTSELEAFFLLVMEEDIDAEQVLGSYAGAMGAGQFISSSYRAYAVDGNDEVE
;
A
#
# COMPACT_ATOMS: atom_id res chain seq x y z
N MET A 1 5.92 -20.75 -2.16
CA MET A 1 5.23 -21.60 -3.15
C MET A 1 3.71 -21.49 -3.04
N GLU A 2 3.10 -21.56 -1.86
CA GLU A 2 1.62 -21.43 -1.72
C GLU A 2 1.04 -20.17 -2.38
N PHE A 3 1.55 -18.98 -2.05
CA PHE A 3 1.08 -17.71 -2.65
C PHE A 3 1.26 -17.68 -4.18
N TRP A 4 2.43 -18.09 -4.67
CA TRP A 4 2.71 -18.18 -6.10
C TRP A 4 1.69 -19.06 -6.83
N ASN A 5 1.40 -20.23 -6.27
CA ASN A 5 0.49 -21.18 -6.90
C ASN A 5 -0.96 -20.68 -6.86
N ALA A 6 -1.34 -19.92 -5.84
CA ALA A 6 -2.68 -19.37 -5.71
C ALA A 6 -2.95 -18.19 -6.66
N HIS A 7 -1.91 -17.43 -7.02
CA HIS A 7 -2.00 -16.19 -7.81
C HIS A 7 -1.20 -16.26 -9.11
N SER A 8 -0.97 -17.46 -9.66
CA SER A 8 -0.04 -17.64 -10.79
C SER A 8 -0.44 -16.87 -12.03
N ASP A 9 -1.75 -16.72 -12.27
CA ASP A 9 -2.27 -15.97 -13.42
C ASP A 9 -2.10 -14.47 -13.21
N ASP A 10 -2.46 -13.93 -12.04
CA ASP A 10 -2.28 -12.51 -11.69
C ASP A 10 -0.79 -12.10 -11.76
N ILE A 11 0.10 -12.93 -11.19
CA ILE A 11 1.54 -12.68 -11.19
C ILE A 11 2.09 -12.67 -12.63
N ARG A 12 1.64 -13.61 -13.47
CA ARG A 12 2.05 -13.66 -14.87
C ARG A 12 1.53 -12.45 -15.65
N ASN A 13 0.26 -12.09 -15.48
CA ASN A 13 -0.34 -10.93 -16.13
C ASN A 13 0.41 -9.64 -15.75
N ALA A 14 0.59 -9.39 -14.44
CA ALA A 14 1.33 -8.24 -13.96
C ALA A 14 2.79 -8.23 -14.47
N SER A 15 3.44 -9.40 -14.51
CA SER A 15 4.81 -9.53 -15.03
C SER A 15 4.90 -9.13 -16.51
N GLU A 16 3.95 -9.56 -17.32
CA GLU A 16 3.88 -9.24 -18.75
C GLU A 16 3.57 -7.76 -18.99
N VAL A 17 2.54 -7.22 -18.31
CA VAL A 17 2.10 -5.82 -18.44
C VAL A 17 3.20 -4.85 -18.01
N PHE A 18 3.81 -5.08 -16.84
CA PHE A 18 4.80 -4.16 -16.27
C PHE A 18 6.24 -4.51 -16.65
N SER A 19 6.46 -5.62 -17.37
CA SER A 19 7.80 -6.11 -17.73
C SER A 19 8.73 -6.28 -16.52
N VAL A 20 8.17 -6.75 -15.40
CA VAL A 20 8.90 -7.04 -14.16
C VAL A 20 8.97 -8.55 -13.95
N ALA A 21 10.12 -9.08 -13.57
CA ALA A 21 10.27 -10.50 -13.33
C ALA A 21 9.30 -10.98 -12.22
N PRO A 22 8.57 -12.09 -12.42
CA PRO A 22 7.53 -12.53 -11.49
C PRO A 22 8.10 -12.90 -10.11
N GLU A 23 9.35 -13.37 -10.05
CA GLU A 23 10.07 -13.63 -8.81
C GLU A 23 10.27 -12.36 -7.97
N LEU A 24 10.46 -11.20 -8.60
CA LEU A 24 10.61 -9.93 -7.90
C LEU A 24 9.29 -9.47 -7.29
N LEU A 25 8.18 -9.60 -8.02
CA LEU A 25 6.85 -9.28 -7.51
C LEU A 25 6.54 -10.09 -6.24
N VAL A 26 6.76 -11.40 -6.31
CA VAL A 26 6.51 -12.30 -5.17
C VAL A 26 7.50 -12.08 -4.04
N ALA A 27 8.78 -11.79 -4.34
CA ALA A 27 9.78 -11.50 -3.32
C ALA A 27 9.43 -10.24 -2.51
N ILE A 28 9.00 -9.16 -3.19
CA ILE A 28 8.58 -7.92 -2.51
C ILE A 28 7.42 -8.21 -1.57
N LEU A 29 6.34 -8.85 -2.05
CA LEU A 29 5.17 -9.18 -1.21
C LEU A 29 5.52 -10.10 -0.04
N GLY A 30 6.48 -11.02 -0.24
CA GLY A 30 6.98 -11.91 0.81
C GLY A 30 7.74 -11.15 1.90
N VAL A 31 8.58 -10.19 1.53
CA VAL A 31 9.37 -9.38 2.46
C VAL A 31 8.49 -8.37 3.20
N GLU A 32 7.61 -7.67 2.48
CA GLU A 32 6.85 -6.55 3.05
C GLU A 32 5.78 -7.02 4.05
N THR A 33 5.01 -8.05 3.70
CA THR A 33 3.82 -8.41 4.50
C THR A 33 3.68 -9.90 4.77
N TYR A 34 4.70 -10.70 4.42
CA TYR A 34 4.59 -12.15 4.45
C TYR A 34 3.37 -12.62 3.64
N TYR A 35 3.28 -12.14 2.40
CA TYR A 35 2.20 -12.43 1.45
C TYR A 35 0.82 -12.01 1.99
N GLY A 36 0.74 -10.79 2.53
CA GLY A 36 -0.49 -10.19 3.05
C GLY A 36 -0.89 -10.62 4.46
N ARG A 37 -0.15 -11.54 5.11
CA ARG A 37 -0.47 -11.99 6.47
C ARG A 37 -0.18 -10.94 7.55
N ARG A 38 0.65 -9.94 7.24
CA ARG A 38 1.10 -8.89 8.15
C ARG A 38 1.12 -7.53 7.46
N MET A 39 -0.06 -6.93 7.25
CA MET A 39 -0.18 -5.62 6.58
C MET A 39 -0.09 -4.41 7.54
N GLY A 40 -0.01 -4.69 8.84
CA GLY A 40 -0.07 -3.67 9.89
C GLY A 40 -1.42 -3.62 10.60
N SER A 41 -1.47 -2.93 11.72
CA SER A 41 -2.61 -2.91 12.64
C SER A 41 -2.90 -1.52 13.21
N TYR A 42 -2.19 -0.49 12.74
CA TYR A 42 -2.43 0.89 13.14
C TYR A 42 -3.39 1.53 12.15
N ARG A 43 -4.31 2.37 12.62
CA ARG A 43 -5.06 3.24 11.72
C ARG A 43 -4.07 4.19 11.05
N VAL A 44 -4.09 4.26 9.72
CA VAL A 44 -3.13 5.06 8.97
C VAL A 44 -3.24 6.54 9.32
N ILE A 45 -4.47 7.03 9.53
CA ILE A 45 -4.72 8.39 10.01
C ILE A 45 -4.02 8.68 11.34
N ASP A 46 -4.04 7.75 12.31
CA ASP A 46 -3.40 7.94 13.61
C ASP A 46 -1.88 7.99 13.46
N SER A 47 -1.31 7.06 12.68
CA SER A 47 0.12 7.00 12.40
C SER A 47 0.62 8.27 11.74
N LEU A 48 -0.03 8.69 10.66
CA LEU A 48 0.39 9.86 9.89
C LEU A 48 0.16 11.16 10.67
N ALA A 49 -0.97 11.33 11.37
CA ALA A 49 -1.20 12.50 12.21
C ALA A 49 -0.19 12.59 13.36
N THR A 50 0.11 11.47 14.02
CA THR A 50 1.12 11.44 15.09
C THR A 50 2.48 11.85 14.56
N LEU A 51 2.90 11.32 13.40
CA LEU A 51 4.21 11.62 12.83
C LEU A 51 4.28 13.02 12.21
N ALA A 52 3.19 13.53 11.66
CA ALA A 52 3.11 14.89 11.14
C ALA A 52 3.19 15.93 12.27
N PHE A 53 2.46 15.72 13.37
CA PHE A 53 2.30 16.75 14.40
C PHE A 53 3.20 16.58 15.63
N ALA A 54 3.64 15.36 15.93
CA ALA A 54 4.40 15.05 17.15
C ALA A 54 5.81 14.49 16.88
N TYR A 55 6.25 14.40 15.61
CA TYR A 55 7.61 13.97 15.25
C TYR A 55 8.36 15.02 14.40
N PRO A 56 8.95 16.05 15.04
CA PRO A 56 9.61 17.16 14.34
C PRO A 56 10.65 16.78 13.28
N PRO A 57 11.49 15.72 13.43
CA PRO A 57 12.53 15.43 12.44
C PRO A 57 12.03 15.13 11.01
N ARG A 58 10.77 14.68 10.86
CA ARG A 58 10.19 14.35 9.55
C ARG A 58 8.75 14.87 9.40
N SER A 59 8.35 15.85 10.19
CA SER A 59 6.98 16.37 10.21
C SER A 59 6.50 16.81 8.84
N GLU A 60 7.35 17.50 8.05
CA GLU A 60 7.00 17.94 6.70
C GLU A 60 6.66 16.77 5.77
N PHE A 61 7.49 15.72 5.76
CA PHE A 61 7.24 14.51 4.97
C PHE A 61 5.94 13.82 5.38
N PHE A 62 5.71 13.63 6.68
CA PHE A 62 4.49 12.97 7.14
C PHE A 62 3.24 13.85 6.98
N THR A 63 3.40 15.18 6.95
CA THR A 63 2.31 16.10 6.60
C THR A 63 1.91 15.93 5.14
N SER A 64 2.86 15.80 4.21
CA SER A 64 2.55 15.53 2.80
C SER A 64 1.94 14.14 2.59
N GLU A 65 2.37 13.13 3.35
CA GLU A 65 1.75 11.80 3.29
C GLU A 65 0.34 11.78 3.90
N LEU A 66 0.08 12.58 4.95
CA LEU A 66 -1.25 12.75 5.52
C LEU A 66 -2.20 13.47 4.55
N GLU A 67 -1.73 14.50 3.85
CA GLU A 67 -2.47 15.16 2.78
C GLU A 67 -2.79 14.16 1.65
N ALA A 68 -1.79 13.43 1.17
CA ALA A 68 -1.98 12.41 0.16
C ALA A 68 -2.94 11.30 0.62
N PHE A 69 -2.91 10.92 1.90
CA PHE A 69 -3.84 9.96 2.47
C PHE A 69 -5.28 10.45 2.41
N PHE A 70 -5.55 11.70 2.81
CA PHE A 70 -6.90 12.26 2.72
C PHE A 70 -7.40 12.35 1.28
N LEU A 71 -6.54 12.75 0.34
CA LEU A 71 -6.89 12.75 -1.08
C LEU A 71 -7.22 11.35 -1.57
N LEU A 72 -6.42 10.35 -1.20
CA LEU A 72 -6.63 8.95 -1.58
C LEU A 72 -7.99 8.43 -1.09
N VAL A 73 -8.30 8.57 0.19
CA VAL A 73 -9.55 8.01 0.74
C VAL A 73 -10.79 8.73 0.21
N MET A 74 -10.65 10.00 -0.21
CA MET A 74 -11.71 10.71 -0.94
C MET A 74 -11.86 10.24 -2.39
N GLU A 75 -10.76 9.95 -3.08
CA GLU A 75 -10.75 9.43 -4.46
C GLU A 75 -11.40 8.04 -4.54
N GLU A 76 -11.16 7.20 -3.53
CA GLU A 76 -11.63 5.80 -3.48
C GLU A 76 -12.93 5.60 -2.69
N ASP A 77 -13.56 6.67 -2.18
CA ASP A 77 -14.76 6.63 -1.30
C ASP A 77 -14.61 5.70 -0.08
N ILE A 78 -13.45 5.76 0.59
CA ILE A 78 -13.11 4.94 1.76
C ILE A 78 -13.23 5.76 3.05
N ASP A 79 -13.80 5.18 4.10
CA ASP A 79 -13.72 5.76 5.44
C ASP A 79 -12.27 5.73 5.96
N ALA A 80 -11.69 6.92 6.13
CA ALA A 80 -10.33 7.15 6.62
C ALA A 80 -10.04 6.45 7.97
N GLU A 81 -11.05 6.24 8.81
CA GLU A 81 -10.89 5.58 10.10
C GLU A 81 -10.73 4.05 9.99
N GLN A 82 -11.12 3.46 8.85
CA GLN A 82 -11.04 2.01 8.62
C GLN A 82 -9.72 1.57 7.99
N VAL A 83 -8.92 2.49 7.45
CA VAL A 83 -7.68 2.13 6.75
C VAL A 83 -6.60 1.76 7.75
N LEU A 84 -6.14 0.51 7.68
CA LEU A 84 -5.06 -0.02 8.49
C LEU A 84 -3.73 -0.09 7.73
N GLY A 85 -2.64 0.07 8.47
CA GLY A 85 -1.29 0.01 7.92
C GLY A 85 -0.21 -0.12 9.00
N SER A 86 1.03 0.09 8.56
CA SER A 86 2.19 0.10 9.44
C SER A 86 2.20 1.33 10.35
N TYR A 87 3.08 1.31 11.36
CA TYR A 87 3.26 2.44 12.27
C TYR A 87 3.67 3.74 11.53
N ALA A 88 4.23 3.64 10.32
CA ALA A 88 4.65 4.76 9.48
C ALA A 88 3.63 5.11 8.38
N GLY A 89 2.44 4.50 8.39
CA GLY A 89 1.37 4.77 7.42
C GLY A 89 1.48 4.04 6.09
N ALA A 90 2.33 3.01 5.98
CA ALA A 90 2.41 2.18 4.78
C ALA A 90 1.24 1.17 4.74
N MET A 91 0.64 0.99 3.57
CA MET A 91 -0.65 0.32 3.40
C MET A 91 -0.57 -0.94 2.54
N GLY A 92 -1.46 -1.89 2.83
CA GLY A 92 -1.72 -3.05 1.99
C GLY A 92 -0.56 -4.04 1.88
N ALA A 93 -0.70 -4.99 0.95
CA ALA A 93 0.24 -6.08 0.77
C ALA A 93 1.64 -5.64 0.30
N GLY A 94 1.72 -4.53 -0.44
CA GLY A 94 2.98 -3.95 -0.92
C GLY A 94 3.59 -2.89 -0.01
N GLN A 95 2.96 -2.54 1.11
CA GLN A 95 3.41 -1.49 2.03
C GLN A 95 3.69 -0.15 1.32
N PHE A 96 2.76 0.30 0.48
CA PHE A 96 2.87 1.60 -0.19
C PHE A 96 2.53 2.72 0.78
N ILE A 97 3.33 3.79 0.79
CA ILE A 97 2.92 5.06 1.40
C ILE A 97 1.85 5.73 0.52
N SER A 98 1.09 6.66 1.10
CA SER A 98 -0.07 7.29 0.46
C SER A 98 0.25 7.94 -0.88
N SER A 99 1.37 8.66 -0.97
CA SER A 99 1.82 9.28 -2.21
C SER A 99 2.15 8.24 -3.29
N SER A 100 2.82 7.14 -2.93
CA SER A 100 3.11 6.03 -3.84
C SER A 100 1.86 5.31 -4.31
N TYR A 101 0.86 5.13 -3.43
CA TYR A 101 -0.42 4.54 -3.82
C TYR A 101 -1.07 5.39 -4.92
N ARG A 102 -1.24 6.69 -4.67
CA ARG A 102 -1.87 7.59 -5.65
C ARG A 102 -1.10 7.71 -6.97
N ALA A 103 0.23 7.54 -6.93
CA ALA A 103 1.07 7.68 -8.11
C ALA A 103 1.19 6.39 -8.96
N TYR A 104 1.10 5.22 -8.33
CA TYR A 104 1.52 3.96 -8.95
C TYR A 104 0.55 2.79 -8.77
N ALA A 105 -0.40 2.87 -7.82
CA ALA A 105 -1.41 1.82 -7.71
C ALA A 105 -2.28 1.83 -8.97
N VAL A 106 -2.65 0.63 -9.39
CA VAL A 106 -3.56 0.39 -10.51
C VAL A 106 -4.57 -0.65 -10.05
N ASP A 107 -5.78 -0.59 -10.58
CA ASP A 107 -6.71 -1.71 -10.45
C ASP A 107 -6.13 -2.92 -11.22
N GLY A 108 -5.91 -4.01 -10.49
CA GLY A 108 -5.33 -5.24 -11.03
C GLY A 108 -6.36 -6.24 -11.52
N ASN A 109 -7.66 -5.95 -11.35
CA ASN A 109 -8.72 -6.94 -11.48
C ASN A 109 -9.37 -6.96 -12.87
N ASP A 110 -9.08 -5.98 -13.74
CA ASP A 110 -9.77 -5.75 -15.02
C ASP A 110 -11.32 -5.79 -14.89
N GLU A 111 -11.88 -5.59 -13.68
CA GLU A 111 -13.31 -5.42 -13.49
C GLU A 111 -13.65 -4.00 -13.92
N VAL A 112 -14.17 -3.87 -15.15
CA VAL A 112 -14.79 -2.64 -15.63
C VAL A 112 -15.96 -2.33 -14.67
N GLU A 113 -15.93 -1.17 -14.00
CA GLU A 113 -17.12 -0.62 -13.32
C GLU A 113 -18.35 -0.59 -14.25
#